data_AF-A0AB38A596-F1
#
_entry.id   AF-A0AB38A596-F1
#
_cell.length_a   1.000
_cell.length_b   1.000
_cell.length_c   1.000
_cell.angle_alpha   90.00
_cell.angle_beta   90.00
_cell.angle_gamma   90.00
#
_symmetry.space_group_name_H-M   'P 1'
#
loop_
_entity.id
_entity.type
_entity.pdbx_description
1 polymer ?
#
loop_
_entity_poly.entity_id
_entity_poly.type
_entity_poly.pdbx_seq_one_letter_code
_entity_poly.pdbx_strand_id
1 'polypeptide(L)'
;MSDLINQLITPEVRMVIYLMLACVVMLYVLSIVYVIRDAQRRGAEPWWLWAIISVIPIVGLLAYVILRPSSYLVDREEQDLDIALREHQLSHYGICPKCGTPIDRDFIVCPICNTQVRNVCPTCHRPLNADWKVCPYCRTRIQ
;
A
#
# COMPACT_ATOMS: atom_id res chain seq x y z
N MET A 1 12.12 -9.28 -58.26
CA MET A 1 11.63 -8.68 -56.99
C MET A 1 12.69 -7.77 -56.36
N SER A 2 13.96 -8.20 -56.31
CA SER A 2 15.11 -7.38 -55.88
C SER A 2 15.32 -6.09 -56.68
N ASP A 3 15.08 -6.12 -58.00
CA ASP A 3 15.30 -4.93 -58.86
C ASP A 3 14.27 -3.81 -58.63
N LEU A 4 13.02 -4.19 -58.33
CA LEU A 4 11.96 -3.24 -57.96
C LEU A 4 12.20 -2.62 -56.57
N ILE A 5 12.76 -3.41 -55.64
CA ILE A 5 13.17 -2.94 -54.31
C ILE A 5 14.30 -1.91 -54.42
N ASN A 6 15.31 -2.18 -55.26
CA ASN A 6 16.41 -1.25 -55.48
C ASN A 6 15.99 0.02 -56.24
N GLN A 7 14.97 -0.06 -57.10
CA GLN A 7 14.44 1.10 -57.82
C GLN A 7 13.56 2.00 -56.92
N LEU A 8 12.95 1.45 -55.87
CA LEU A 8 12.23 2.23 -54.84
C LEU A 8 13.15 2.83 -53.77
N ILE A 9 14.32 2.23 -53.51
CA ILE A 9 15.31 2.74 -52.53
C ILE A 9 16.15 3.84 -53.19
N THR A 10 15.52 4.99 -53.41
CA THR A 10 16.25 6.24 -53.68
C THR A 10 17.01 6.66 -52.41
N PRO A 11 18.10 7.46 -52.53
CA PRO A 11 18.85 7.93 -51.36
C PRO A 11 17.98 8.65 -50.33
N GLU A 12 16.96 9.38 -50.78
CA GLU A 12 15.97 10.05 -49.93
C GLU A 12 15.11 9.05 -49.15
N VAL A 13 14.58 8.03 -49.83
CA VAL A 13 13.77 6.97 -49.18
C VAL A 13 14.61 6.19 -48.18
N ARG A 14 15.88 5.92 -48.48
CA ARG A 14 16.80 5.25 -47.55
C ARG A 14 17.04 6.06 -46.27
N MET A 15 17.23 7.37 -46.37
CA MET A 15 17.36 8.26 -45.21
C MET A 15 16.10 8.25 -44.34
N VAL A 16 14.92 8.32 -44.97
CA VAL A 16 13.62 8.25 -44.27
C VAL A 16 13.47 6.90 -43.55
N ILE A 17 13.84 5.79 -44.18
CA ILE A 17 13.78 4.46 -43.56
C ILE A 17 14.71 4.37 -42.34
N TYR A 18 15.94 4.87 -42.44
CA TYR A 18 16.87 4.87 -41.30
C TYR A 18 16.37 5.76 -40.15
N LEU A 19 15.81 6.93 -40.45
CA LEU A 19 15.20 7.81 -39.44
C LEU A 19 14.03 7.10 -38.74
N MET A 20 13.14 6.47 -39.51
CA MET A 20 12.00 5.72 -38.98
C MET A 20 12.45 4.58 -38.07
N LEU A 21 13.46 3.82 -38.49
CA LEU A 21 13.99 2.70 -37.72
C LEU A 21 14.66 3.20 -36.42
N ALA A 22 15.41 4.31 -36.48
CA ALA A 22 16.00 4.96 -35.31
C ALA A 22 14.92 5.41 -34.31
N CYS A 23 13.81 6.01 -34.79
CA CYS A 23 12.68 6.37 -33.94
C CYS A 23 12.03 5.14 -33.27
N VAL A 24 11.82 4.05 -34.02
CA VAL A 24 11.25 2.81 -33.46
C VAL A 24 12.15 2.23 -32.37
N VAL A 25 13.47 2.16 -32.63
CA VAL A 25 14.44 1.68 -31.65
C VAL A 25 14.47 2.59 -30.41
N MET A 26 14.42 3.91 -30.60
CA MET A 26 14.39 4.86 -29.49
C MET A 26 13.12 4.72 -28.63
N LEU A 27 11.95 4.58 -29.25
CA LEU A 27 10.69 4.33 -28.54
C LEU A 27 10.71 2.98 -27.80
N TYR A 28 11.35 1.98 -28.38
CA TYR A 28 11.51 0.67 -27.75
C TYR A 28 12.44 0.72 -26.53
N VAL A 29 13.56 1.44 -26.60
CA VAL A 29 14.43 1.65 -25.43
C VAL A 29 13.69 2.43 -24.35
N LEU A 30 12.93 3.47 -24.72
CA LEU A 30 12.11 4.23 -23.76
C LEU A 30 11.05 3.37 -23.08
N SER A 31 10.44 2.42 -23.80
CA SER A 31 9.44 1.54 -23.20
C SER A 31 10.05 0.57 -22.18
N ILE A 32 11.24 0.02 -22.44
CA ILE A 32 11.97 -0.79 -21.47
C ILE A 32 12.32 0.04 -20.23
N VAL A 33 12.84 1.25 -20.41
CA VAL A 33 13.17 2.17 -19.30
C VAL A 33 11.93 2.52 -18.49
N TYR A 34 10.78 2.72 -19.15
CA TYR A 34 9.50 2.94 -18.49
C TYR A 34 9.11 1.75 -17.62
N VAL A 35 9.16 0.52 -18.14
CA VAL A 35 8.81 -0.70 -17.39
C VAL A 35 9.71 -0.88 -16.16
N ILE A 36 11.02 -0.67 -16.30
CA ILE A 36 11.96 -0.77 -15.17
C ILE A 36 11.64 0.25 -14.08
N ARG A 37 11.51 1.53 -14.46
CA ARG A 37 11.19 2.59 -13.49
C ARG A 37 9.85 2.38 -12.83
N ASP A 38 8.88 1.90 -13.57
CA ASP A 38 7.54 1.68 -13.04
C ASP A 38 7.48 0.47 -12.11
N ALA A 39 8.17 -0.63 -12.46
CA ALA A 39 8.27 -1.82 -11.61
C ALA A 39 8.96 -1.50 -10.27
N GLN A 40 10.00 -0.66 -10.30
CA GLN A 40 10.67 -0.16 -9.10
C GLN A 40 9.75 0.70 -8.23
N ARG A 41 9.01 1.64 -8.83
CA ARG A 41 8.05 2.49 -8.09
C ARG A 41 6.92 1.68 -7.45
N ARG A 42 6.52 0.58 -8.08
CA ARG A 42 5.47 -0.32 -7.59
C ARG A 42 5.99 -1.41 -6.66
N GLY A 43 7.31 -1.53 -6.48
CA GLY A 43 7.93 -2.55 -5.64
C GLY A 43 7.58 -3.96 -6.02
N ALA A 44 7.45 -4.20 -7.33
CA ALA A 44 7.17 -5.53 -7.85
C ALA A 44 8.44 -6.39 -7.72
N GLU A 45 8.76 -6.82 -6.50
CA GLU A 45 9.93 -7.67 -6.24
C GLU A 45 9.69 -9.09 -6.78
N PRO A 46 10.59 -9.64 -7.61
CA PRO A 46 11.80 -9.01 -8.16
C PRO A 46 11.58 -8.17 -9.42
N TRP A 47 11.97 -6.88 -9.40
CA TRP A 47 11.72 -5.93 -10.49
C TRP A 47 12.47 -6.26 -11.79
N TRP A 48 13.61 -6.96 -11.69
CA TRP A 48 14.44 -7.35 -12.82
C TRP A 48 13.79 -8.41 -13.70
N LEU A 49 12.87 -9.23 -13.19
CA LEU A 49 12.11 -10.18 -14.02
C LEU A 49 11.25 -9.44 -15.06
N TRP A 50 10.63 -8.33 -14.66
CA TRP A 50 9.82 -7.52 -15.58
C TRP A 50 10.66 -6.85 -16.66
N ALA A 51 11.91 -6.48 -16.34
CA ALA A 51 12.85 -5.95 -17.32
C ALA A 51 13.17 -6.99 -18.40
N ILE A 52 13.43 -8.26 -18.01
CA ILE A 52 13.72 -9.36 -18.93
C ILE A 52 12.50 -9.66 -19.82
N ILE A 53 11.31 -9.72 -19.22
CA ILE A 53 10.06 -9.97 -19.96
C ILE A 53 9.82 -8.87 -21.00
N SER A 54 10.09 -7.61 -20.67
CA SER A 54 9.92 -6.46 -21.57
C SER A 54 10.86 -6.45 -22.78
N VAL A 55 11.91 -7.29 -22.81
CA VAL A 55 12.79 -7.47 -23.98
C VAL A 55 12.06 -8.17 -25.13
N ILE A 56 10.96 -8.87 -24.85
CA ILE A 56 10.09 -9.41 -25.89
C ILE A 56 9.16 -8.27 -26.33
N PRO A 57 9.35 -7.68 -27.53
CA PRO A 57 8.56 -6.54 -27.97
C PRO A 57 7.07 -6.91 -28.06
N ILE A 58 6.21 -5.94 -27.76
CA ILE A 58 4.74 -6.05 -27.73
C ILE A 58 4.23 -6.99 -26.63
N VAL A 59 4.60 -8.28 -26.65
CA VAL A 59 4.13 -9.29 -25.70
C VAL A 59 4.59 -8.97 -24.27
N GLY A 60 5.86 -8.61 -24.08
CA GLY A 60 6.40 -8.29 -22.76
C GLY A 60 5.77 -7.04 -22.15
N LEU A 61 5.54 -6.02 -22.99
CA LEU A 61 4.92 -4.76 -22.59
C LEU A 61 3.44 -4.96 -22.24
N LEU A 62 2.71 -5.75 -23.04
CA LEU A 62 1.31 -6.12 -22.75
C LEU A 62 1.20 -6.96 -21.48
N ALA A 63 2.04 -7.98 -21.33
CA ALA A 63 2.07 -8.81 -20.12
C ALA A 63 2.36 -7.97 -18.87
N TYR A 64 3.32 -7.04 -18.96
CA TYR A 64 3.60 -6.10 -17.88
C TYR A 64 2.37 -5.24 -17.56
N VAL A 65 1.77 -4.56 -18.54
CA VAL A 65 0.62 -3.67 -18.29
C VAL A 65 -0.57 -4.41 -17.67
N ILE A 66 -0.78 -5.68 -18.00
CA ILE A 66 -1.86 -6.52 -17.44
C ILE A 66 -1.55 -7.00 -16.01
N LEU A 67 -0.32 -7.43 -15.75
CA LEU A 67 0.08 -8.03 -14.47
C LEU A 67 0.66 -7.01 -13.47
N ARG A 68 0.88 -5.77 -13.91
CA ARG A 68 1.39 -4.65 -13.12
C ARG A 68 0.55 -4.50 -11.84
N PRO A 69 1.17 -4.45 -10.65
CA PRO A 69 0.45 -4.18 -9.39
C PRO A 69 -0.33 -2.88 -9.50
N SER A 70 -1.55 -2.80 -8.98
CA SER A 70 -2.41 -1.60 -9.15
C SER A 70 -1.96 -0.39 -8.33
N SER A 71 -1.41 -0.60 -7.14
CA SER A 71 -0.94 0.47 -6.23
C SER A 71 0.58 0.60 -6.18
N TYR A 72 1.06 1.80 -5.87
CA TYR A 72 2.47 2.04 -5.57
C TYR A 72 2.83 1.51 -4.17
N LEU A 73 4.11 1.25 -3.91
CA LEU A 73 4.55 0.85 -2.58
C LEU A 73 4.21 1.91 -1.53
N VAL A 74 4.49 3.17 -1.86
CA VAL A 74 4.27 4.31 -0.97
C VAL A 74 2.81 4.37 -0.53
N ASP A 75 1.86 4.19 -1.46
CA ASP A 75 0.43 4.20 -1.14
C ASP A 75 0.03 3.06 -0.18
N ARG A 76 0.64 1.88 -0.31
CA ARG A 76 0.39 0.73 0.58
C ARG A 76 0.92 0.99 1.98
N GLU A 77 2.13 1.52 2.08
CA GLU A 77 2.74 1.86 3.37
C GLU A 77 1.92 2.94 4.10
N GLU A 78 1.43 3.96 3.38
CA GLU A 78 0.54 4.96 3.95
C GLU A 78 -0.78 4.34 4.46
N GLN A 79 -1.38 3.45 3.67
CA GLN A 79 -2.61 2.74 4.07
C GLN A 79 -2.42 1.89 5.32
N ASP A 80 -1.32 1.14 5.41
CA ASP A 80 -1.02 0.28 6.55
C ASP A 80 -0.79 1.12 7.82
N LEU A 81 -0.11 2.26 7.69
CA LEU A 81 0.09 3.18 8.80
C LEU A 81 -1.23 3.81 9.28
N ASP A 82 -2.09 4.21 8.35
CA ASP A 82 -3.43 4.73 8.65
C ASP A 82 -4.30 3.71 9.39
N ILE A 83 -4.25 2.44 8.97
CA ILE A 83 -4.95 1.33 9.64
C ILE A 83 -4.40 1.16 11.06
N ALA A 84 -3.08 1.11 11.23
CA ALA A 84 -2.46 0.97 12.55
C ALA A 84 -2.80 2.13 13.50
N LEU A 85 -2.84 3.37 13.00
CA LEU A 85 -3.27 4.53 13.77
C LEU A 85 -4.74 4.43 14.19
N ARG A 86 -5.63 4.03 13.28
CA ARG A 86 -7.06 3.82 13.59
C ARG A 86 -7.27 2.70 14.59
N GLU A 87 -6.55 1.59 14.47
CA GLU A 87 -6.58 0.51 15.46
C GLU A 87 -6.15 0.99 16.85
N HIS A 88 -5.08 1.79 16.93
CA HIS A 88 -4.65 2.38 18.18
C HIS A 88 -5.72 3.31 18.78
N GLN A 89 -6.37 4.14 17.96
CA GLN A 89 -7.49 4.99 18.40
C GLN A 89 -8.68 4.17 18.91
N LEU A 90 -9.08 3.13 18.19
CA LEU A 90 -10.17 2.24 18.58
C LEU A 90 -9.84 1.44 19.85
N SER A 91 -8.57 1.11 20.09
CA SER A 91 -8.14 0.44 21.33
C SER A 91 -8.49 1.24 22.58
N HIS A 92 -8.65 2.56 22.48
CA HIS A 92 -9.06 3.43 23.60
C HIS A 92 -10.53 3.27 23.99
N TYR A 93 -11.34 2.60 23.17
CA TYR A 93 -12.75 2.34 23.44
C TYR A 93 -12.96 0.87 23.80
N GLY A 94 -13.75 0.62 24.84
CA GLY A 94 -14.28 -0.69 25.21
C GLY A 94 -15.75 -0.82 24.82
N ILE A 95 -16.32 -2.01 25.00
CA ILE A 95 -17.74 -2.28 24.77
C ILE A 95 -18.42 -2.55 26.11
N CYS A 96 -19.58 -1.94 26.35
CA CYS A 96 -20.35 -2.24 27.55
C CYS A 96 -20.91 -3.68 27.49
N PRO A 97 -20.69 -4.54 28.51
CA PRO A 97 -21.15 -5.94 28.50
C PRO A 97 -22.68 -6.09 28.57
N LYS A 98 -23.42 -5.05 28.98
CA LYS A 98 -24.87 -5.11 29.11
C LYS A 98 -25.62 -4.62 27.87
N CYS A 99 -25.21 -3.50 27.27
CA CYS A 99 -25.93 -2.87 26.16
C CYS A 99 -25.12 -2.74 24.86
N GLY A 100 -23.84 -3.15 24.84
CA GLY A 100 -23.03 -3.16 23.64
C GLY A 100 -22.57 -1.79 23.13
N THR A 101 -22.82 -0.70 23.86
CA THR A 101 -22.35 0.63 23.40
C THR A 101 -20.84 0.78 23.58
N PRO A 102 -20.19 1.52 22.66
CA PRO A 102 -18.79 1.89 22.81
C PRO A 102 -18.64 2.87 23.98
N ILE A 103 -17.68 2.61 24.86
CA ILE A 103 -17.38 3.38 26.06
C ILE A 103 -15.89 3.72 26.10
N ASP A 104 -15.54 4.92 26.52
CA ASP A 104 -14.13 5.30 26.67
C ASP A 104 -13.48 4.57 27.86
N ARG A 105 -12.14 4.50 27.88
CA ARG A 105 -11.36 3.88 28.95
C ARG A 105 -11.49 4.57 30.31
N ASP A 106 -11.92 5.82 30.32
CA ASP A 106 -12.08 6.59 31.56
C ASP A 106 -13.48 6.49 32.16
N PHE A 107 -14.42 5.84 31.47
CA PHE A 107 -15.82 5.76 31.92
C PHE A 107 -15.98 4.70 33.01
N ILE A 108 -16.44 5.13 34.19
CA ILE A 108 -16.72 4.23 35.33
C ILE A 108 -18.09 3.56 35.17
N VAL A 109 -19.06 4.31 34.62
CA VAL A 109 -20.45 3.91 34.44
C VAL A 109 -20.86 4.16 32.99
N CYS A 110 -21.61 3.22 32.39
CA CYS A 110 -22.15 3.40 31.05
C CYS A 110 -23.22 4.51 31.05
N PRO A 111 -23.12 5.53 30.18
CA PRO A 111 -24.08 6.65 30.15
C PRO A 111 -25.47 6.25 29.64
N ILE A 112 -25.62 5.09 28.98
CA ILE A 112 -26.91 4.65 28.43
C ILE A 112 -27.64 3.69 29.39
N CYS A 113 -26.94 2.70 29.93
CA CYS A 113 -27.57 1.63 30.72
C CYS A 113 -27.27 1.69 32.22
N ASN A 114 -26.53 2.72 32.67
CA ASN A 114 -26.12 2.94 34.05
C ASN A 114 -25.36 1.78 34.71
N THR A 115 -24.84 0.85 33.92
CA THR A 115 -24.08 -0.29 34.44
C THR A 115 -22.66 0.13 34.76
N GLN A 116 -22.16 -0.26 35.92
CA GLN A 116 -20.77 -0.06 36.29
C GLN A 116 -19.90 -0.96 35.41
N VAL A 117 -19.02 -0.34 34.64
CA VAL A 117 -18.18 -1.04 33.65
C VAL A 117 -16.72 -1.15 34.11
N ARG A 118 -16.32 -0.35 35.10
CA ARG A 118 -14.95 -0.32 35.64
C ARG A 118 -14.94 -0.12 37.15
N ASN A 119 -13.91 -0.66 37.78
CA ASN A 119 -13.64 -0.48 39.20
C ASN A 119 -12.81 0.79 39.41
N VAL A 120 -12.91 1.38 40.61
CA VAL A 120 -12.15 2.57 40.99
C VAL A 120 -11.18 2.19 42.10
N CYS A 121 -9.96 2.74 42.07
CA CYS A 121 -8.98 2.46 43.12
C CYS A 121 -9.45 3.04 44.47
N PRO A 122 -9.46 2.28 45.58
CA PRO A 122 -9.88 2.81 46.88
C PRO A 122 -8.91 3.86 47.46
N THR A 123 -7.65 3.87 47.02
CA THR A 123 -6.64 4.82 47.51
C THR A 123 -6.64 6.12 46.70
N CYS A 124 -6.53 6.02 45.37
CA CYS A 124 -6.31 7.19 44.50
C CYS A 124 -7.55 7.60 43.69
N HIS A 125 -8.68 6.90 43.85
CA HIS A 125 -9.96 7.21 43.21
C HIS A 125 -9.94 7.30 41.67
N ARG A 126 -8.92 6.72 41.02
CA ARG A 126 -8.81 6.66 39.56
C ARG A 126 -9.51 5.43 38.99
N PRO A 127 -10.11 5.51 37.78
CA PRO A 127 -10.68 4.37 37.10
C PRO A 127 -9.60 3.33 36.78
N LEU A 128 -9.96 2.05 36.91
CA LEU A 128 -9.11 0.89 36.66
C LEU A 128 -9.80 -0.06 35.69
N ASN A 129 -9.02 -0.66 34.80
CA ASN A 129 -9.54 -1.78 33.99
C ASN A 129 -9.82 -2.97 34.91
N ALA A 130 -10.89 -3.72 34.61
CA ALA A 130 -11.30 -4.88 35.41
C ALA A 130 -10.22 -5.98 35.49
N ASP A 131 -9.35 -6.07 34.48
CA ASP A 131 -8.31 -7.10 34.38
C ASP A 131 -7.04 -6.76 35.19
N TRP A 132 -6.95 -5.57 35.79
CA TRP A 132 -5.75 -5.10 36.46
C TRP A 132 -5.71 -5.48 37.95
N LYS A 133 -4.67 -6.22 38.34
CA LYS A 133 -4.43 -6.65 39.74
C LYS A 133 -3.72 -5.61 40.60
N VAL A 134 -3.11 -4.59 39.98
CA VAL A 134 -2.32 -3.56 40.65
C VAL A 134 -2.62 -2.20 40.01
N CYS A 135 -2.86 -1.18 40.84
CA CYS A 135 -3.05 0.18 40.33
C CYS A 135 -1.73 0.74 39.79
N PRO A 136 -1.65 1.18 38.52
CA PRO A 136 -0.41 1.73 37.96
C PRO A 136 -0.03 3.10 38.53
N TYR A 137 -0.99 3.82 39.15
CA TYR A 137 -0.77 5.17 39.67
C TYR A 137 -0.25 5.17 41.12
N CYS A 138 -0.80 4.32 41.99
CA CYS A 138 -0.48 4.30 43.42
C CYS A 138 0.13 2.97 43.91
N ARG A 139 0.27 1.97 43.02
CA ARG A 139 0.84 0.65 43.31
C ARG A 139 0.04 -0.20 44.32
N THR A 140 -1.13 0.25 44.75
CA THR A 140 -2.04 -0.55 45.60
C THR A 140 -2.51 -1.79 44.84
N ARG A 141 -2.46 -2.98 45.49
CA ARG A 141 -3.07 -4.20 44.94
C ARG A 141 -4.58 -4.13 45.04
N ILE A 142 -5.25 -4.47 43.95
CA ILE A 142 -6.71 -4.53 43.85
C ILE A 142 -7.04 -6.03 43.77
N GLN A 143 -7.81 -6.52 44.74
CA GLN A 143 -8.06 -7.95 44.94
C GLN A 143 -9.33 -8.40 44.22
#